data_AF-A0A0J1CPL9-F1
#
_entry.id   AF-A0A0J1CPL9-F1
#
_cell.length_a   1.000
_cell.length_b   1.000
_cell.length_c   1.000
_cell.angle_alpha   90.00
_cell.angle_beta   90.00
_cell.angle_gamma   90.00
#
_symmetry.space_group_name_H-M   'P 1'
#
loop_
_entity.id
_entity.type
_entity.pdbx_description
1 polymer ?
#
loop_
_entity_poly.entity_id
_entity_poly.type
_entity_poly.pdbx_seq_one_letter_code
_entity_poly.pdbx_strand_id
1 'polypeptide(L)'
;MPHVPISVVSSWGAWAVFVSVLATQLGVPIPAAPMLVLAGSLVAAGLASFWHMLAAAVVAVVIADALWFTAGRLYGRRFLNSLVRFSLSLDTTLRTTRHWFERFGVPLLALSKFVPGLGLVSSPLLGTTQIDVRVFVFWDLVGAALWASAWMLGGAILNAEIANLLVFVRTYGLTALDVLAMAAGAFLAYRWARRMQFRRWLAKYRISPEQLDEMMRSDAPPVIFDARPEEVRRKEAHRIKGAIPLDLESSGKIDPMFREHEVVVYCVCPNEATAKQIAKRMRAKGFRNVRPLKGGLDAWEKKGFPVEAIPFDFLRTSAGSLDSISSASSSSSPDDDDDRSMDDMVTVRATAPE
;
A
#
# COMPACT_ATOMS: atom_id res chain seq x y z
N MET A 1 47.64 -29.85 1.54
CA MET A 1 46.45 -28.95 1.54
C MET A 1 46.53 -28.11 2.80
N PRO A 2 46.60 -26.77 2.71
CA PRO A 2 46.68 -25.95 3.91
C PRO A 2 45.37 -26.11 4.70
N HIS A 3 45.51 -26.54 5.95
CA HIS A 3 44.42 -26.69 6.92
C HIS A 3 43.95 -25.30 7.29
N VAL A 4 42.96 -24.78 6.57
CA VAL A 4 42.30 -23.53 6.95
C VAL A 4 41.64 -23.79 8.31
N PRO A 5 42.02 -23.07 9.38
CA PRO A 5 41.40 -23.26 10.68
C PRO A 5 39.89 -23.06 10.57
N ILE A 6 39.10 -23.93 11.21
CA ILE A 6 37.63 -23.83 11.22
C ILE A 6 37.17 -22.44 11.73
N SER A 7 37.99 -21.77 12.55
CA SER A 7 37.77 -20.39 13.03
C SER A 7 37.85 -19.31 11.93
N VAL A 8 38.63 -19.52 10.88
CA VAL A 8 38.74 -18.57 9.75
C VAL A 8 37.54 -18.76 8.82
N VAL A 9 37.13 -19.99 8.54
CA VAL A 9 35.93 -20.25 7.73
C VAL A 9 34.66 -19.81 8.48
N SER A 10 34.59 -20.00 9.80
CA SER A 10 33.43 -19.60 10.60
C SER A 10 33.27 -18.09 10.71
N SER A 11 34.37 -17.34 10.86
CA SER A 11 34.33 -15.87 10.95
C SER A 11 33.98 -15.22 9.60
N TRP A 12 34.60 -15.66 8.50
CA TRP A 12 34.29 -15.14 7.17
C TRP A 12 32.89 -15.51 6.69
N GLY A 13 32.41 -16.71 7.04
CA GLY A 13 31.04 -17.13 6.76
C GLY A 13 29.98 -16.31 7.52
N ALA A 14 30.20 -16.06 8.81
CA ALA A 14 29.31 -15.23 9.61
C ALA A 14 29.25 -13.78 9.10
N TRP A 15 30.40 -13.20 8.71
CA TRP A 15 30.45 -11.88 8.09
C TRP A 15 29.71 -11.82 6.75
N ALA A 16 29.85 -12.84 5.90
CA ALA A 16 29.12 -12.91 4.64
C ALA A 16 27.60 -12.95 4.86
N VAL A 17 27.13 -13.74 5.83
CA VAL A 17 25.71 -13.76 6.24
C VAL A 17 25.28 -12.39 6.77
N PHE A 18 26.05 -11.80 7.69
CA PHE A 18 25.77 -10.48 8.26
C PHE A 18 25.59 -9.42 7.17
N VAL A 19 26.56 -9.27 6.27
CA VAL A 19 26.53 -8.25 5.21
C VAL A 19 25.38 -8.50 4.23
N SER A 20 25.17 -9.75 3.82
CA SER A 20 24.09 -10.10 2.89
C SER A 20 22.71 -9.81 3.48
N VAL A 21 22.47 -10.24 4.73
CA VAL A 21 21.21 -10.00 5.43
C VAL A 21 21.01 -8.51 5.68
N LEU A 22 22.03 -7.79 6.16
CA LEU A 22 21.96 -6.36 6.42
C LEU A 22 21.63 -5.57 5.15
N ALA A 23 22.34 -5.85 4.05
CA ALA A 23 22.07 -5.20 2.76
C ALA A 23 20.63 -5.46 2.30
N THR A 24 20.17 -6.70 2.40
CA THR A 24 18.79 -7.09 2.03
C THR A 24 17.76 -6.31 2.85
N GLN A 25 17.94 -6.26 4.17
CA GLN A 25 17.01 -5.59 5.09
C GLN A 25 17.03 -4.06 4.93
N LEU A 26 18.16 -3.48 4.54
CA LEU A 26 18.27 -2.06 4.16
C LEU A 26 17.63 -1.75 2.78
N GLY A 27 17.06 -2.75 2.11
CA GLY A 27 16.34 -2.57 0.85
C GLY A 27 17.21 -2.76 -0.40
N VAL A 28 18.46 -3.21 -0.24
CA VAL A 28 19.25 -3.68 -1.38
C VAL A 28 18.55 -4.94 -1.93
N PRO A 29 18.25 -5.01 -3.24
CA PRO A 29 17.50 -6.12 -3.84
C PRO A 29 18.35 -7.39 -4.03
N ILE A 30 19.10 -7.77 -3.01
CA ILE A 30 19.81 -9.05 -2.91
C ILE A 30 18.91 -9.96 -2.07
N PRO A 31 18.60 -11.19 -2.50
CA PRO A 31 17.81 -12.10 -1.68
C PRO A 31 18.68 -12.69 -0.56
N ALA A 32 18.34 -12.43 0.72
CA ALA A 32 19.03 -13.02 1.88
C ALA A 32 18.77 -14.53 2.06
N ALA A 33 17.60 -15.02 1.62
CA ALA A 33 17.19 -16.41 1.83
C ALA A 33 18.19 -17.44 1.24
N PRO A 34 18.68 -17.30 0.00
CA PRO A 34 19.75 -18.15 -0.54
C PRO A 34 21.01 -18.18 0.35
N MET A 35 21.43 -17.05 0.92
CA MET A 35 22.59 -17.03 1.81
C MET A 35 22.34 -17.76 3.12
N LEU A 36 21.15 -17.64 3.71
CA LEU A 36 20.81 -18.36 4.94
C LEU A 36 20.67 -19.87 4.71
N VAL A 37 20.12 -20.27 3.56
CA VAL A 37 20.06 -21.67 3.14
C VAL A 37 21.48 -22.24 2.95
N LEU A 38 22.37 -21.50 2.28
CA LEU A 38 23.78 -21.90 2.14
C LEU A 38 24.49 -21.96 3.52
N ALA A 39 24.24 -20.99 4.40
CA ALA A 39 24.79 -21.03 5.76
C ALA A 39 24.31 -22.26 6.52
N GLY A 40 23.03 -22.63 6.37
CA GLY A 40 22.44 -23.85 6.92
C GLY A 40 23.13 -25.13 6.43
N SER A 41 23.39 -25.24 5.13
CA SER A 41 24.08 -26.43 4.57
C SER A 41 25.53 -26.52 5.05
N LEU A 42 26.24 -25.39 5.15
CA LEU A 42 27.60 -25.34 5.71
C LEU A 42 27.65 -25.75 7.18
N VAL A 43 26.64 -25.36 7.97
CA VAL A 43 26.48 -25.81 9.36
C VAL A 43 26.26 -27.31 9.41
N ALA A 44 25.37 -27.86 8.56
CA ALA A 44 25.13 -29.30 8.49
C ALA A 44 26.35 -30.10 8.01
N ALA A 45 27.22 -29.50 7.20
CA ALA A 45 28.50 -30.07 6.79
C ALA A 45 29.59 -30.00 7.87
N GLY A 46 29.30 -29.41 9.04
CA GLY A 46 30.28 -29.22 10.12
C GLY A 46 31.33 -28.14 9.86
N LEU A 47 31.14 -27.32 8.82
CA LEU A 47 32.10 -26.27 8.40
C LEU A 47 31.85 -24.92 9.09
N ALA A 48 30.68 -24.75 9.71
CA ALA A 48 30.29 -23.52 10.38
C ALA A 48 29.50 -23.78 11.66
N SER A 49 29.56 -22.82 12.59
CA SER A 49 28.77 -22.87 13.83
C SER A 49 27.39 -22.27 13.62
N PHE A 50 26.34 -23.02 13.96
CA PHE A 50 24.95 -22.56 13.89
C PHE A 50 24.74 -21.24 14.63
N TRP A 51 25.21 -21.15 15.87
CA TRP A 51 24.99 -19.99 16.74
C TRP A 51 25.66 -18.72 16.22
N HIS A 52 26.86 -18.83 15.64
CA HIS A 52 27.56 -17.67 15.08
C HIS A 52 26.85 -17.13 13.82
N MET A 53 26.41 -18.04 12.94
CA MET A 53 25.66 -17.68 11.73
C MET A 53 24.28 -17.08 12.07
N LEU A 54 23.59 -17.67 13.05
CA LEU A 54 22.31 -17.18 13.53
C LEU A 54 22.47 -15.80 14.19
N ALA A 55 23.44 -15.62 15.08
CA ALA A 55 23.71 -14.35 15.73
C ALA A 55 24.04 -13.26 14.69
N ALA A 56 24.88 -13.57 13.70
CA ALA A 56 25.19 -12.66 12.61
C ALA A 56 23.93 -12.23 11.83
N ALA A 57 23.07 -13.18 11.46
CA ALA A 57 21.81 -12.88 10.78
C ALA A 57 20.87 -12.03 11.64
N VAL A 58 20.68 -12.38 12.92
CA VAL A 58 19.79 -11.67 13.84
C VAL A 58 20.28 -10.25 14.09
N VAL A 59 21.57 -10.04 14.35
CA VAL A 59 22.13 -8.71 14.59
C VAL A 59 21.99 -7.84 13.33
N ALA A 60 22.22 -8.40 12.13
CA ALA A 60 22.01 -7.69 10.88
C ALA A 60 20.55 -7.21 10.70
N VAL A 61 19.59 -8.07 11.01
CA VAL A 61 18.16 -7.72 10.95
C VAL A 61 17.83 -6.63 11.96
N VAL A 62 18.22 -6.79 13.23
CA VAL A 62 17.90 -5.82 14.29
C VAL A 62 18.50 -4.45 13.99
N ILE A 63 19.73 -4.37 13.46
CA ILE A 63 20.34 -3.10 13.06
C ILE A 63 19.54 -2.42 11.95
N ALA A 64 19.20 -3.15 10.87
CA ALA A 64 18.43 -2.57 9.77
C ALA A 64 17.04 -2.13 10.21
N ASP A 65 16.33 -2.97 10.95
CA ASP A 65 14.97 -2.70 11.41
C ASP A 65 14.94 -1.57 12.45
N ALA A 66 15.97 -1.44 13.30
CA ALA A 66 16.13 -0.29 14.18
C ALA A 66 16.39 1.02 13.43
N LEU A 67 17.19 1.00 12.35
CA LEU A 67 17.38 2.16 11.48
C LEU A 67 16.06 2.58 10.83
N TRP A 68 15.27 1.61 10.36
CA TRP A 68 13.94 1.86 9.80
C TRP A 68 12.96 2.40 10.84
N PHE A 69 12.94 1.83 12.04
CA PHE A 69 12.10 2.26 13.15
C PHE A 69 12.42 3.69 13.62
N THR A 70 13.71 4.00 13.79
CA THR A 70 14.17 5.33 14.17
C THR A 70 13.90 6.35 13.08
N ALA A 71 14.07 6.00 11.80
CA ALA A 71 13.67 6.86 10.68
C ALA A 71 12.16 7.13 10.68
N GLY A 72 11.34 6.12 10.95
CA GLY A 72 9.89 6.29 11.13
C GLY A 72 9.54 7.24 12.29
N ARG A 73 10.26 7.14 13.40
CA ARG A 73 10.07 7.99 14.59
C ARG A 73 10.46 9.43 14.39
N LEU A 74 11.62 9.68 13.79
CA LEU A 74 12.18 11.03 13.62
C LEU A 74 11.47 11.80 12.51
N TYR A 75 11.20 11.15 11.37
CA TYR A 75 10.66 11.83 10.19
C TYR A 75 9.14 11.65 10.02
N GLY A 76 8.53 10.82 10.85
CA GLY A 76 7.08 10.62 10.93
C GLY A 76 6.45 10.20 9.60
N ARG A 77 5.17 10.55 9.46
CA ARG A 77 4.33 10.18 8.30
C ARG A 77 4.82 10.76 6.95
N ARG A 78 5.63 11.84 6.97
CA ARG A 78 6.19 12.47 5.76
C ARG A 78 7.25 11.59 5.06
N PHE A 79 8.05 10.86 5.84
CA PHE A 79 9.01 9.89 5.32
C PHE A 79 8.34 8.65 4.74
N LEU A 80 7.34 8.12 5.45
CA LEU A 80 6.50 7.03 4.92
C LEU A 80 5.85 7.42 3.59
N ASN A 81 5.29 8.63 3.49
CA ASN A 81 4.71 9.13 2.24
C ASN A 81 5.75 9.28 1.11
N SER A 82 7.00 9.61 1.43
CA SER A 82 8.09 9.68 0.45
C SER A 82 8.54 8.28 -0.02
N LEU A 83 8.59 7.30 0.88
CA LEU A 83 8.84 5.88 0.56
C LEU A 83 7.73 5.29 -0.32
N VAL A 84 6.47 5.61 -0.01
CA VAL A 84 5.29 5.25 -0.83
C VAL A 84 5.36 5.88 -2.21
N ARG A 85 5.80 7.15 -2.29
CA ARG A 85 6.03 7.84 -3.55
C ARG A 85 7.11 7.16 -4.39
N PHE A 86 8.12 6.57 -3.77
CA PHE A 86 9.21 5.90 -4.47
C PHE A 86 8.90 4.46 -4.89
N SER A 87 8.06 3.73 -4.14
CA SER A 87 7.85 2.29 -4.32
C SER A 87 6.38 1.91 -4.53
N LEU A 88 6.09 1.43 -5.75
CA LEU A 88 4.78 1.03 -6.27
C LEU A 88 4.05 -0.06 -5.45
N SER A 89 4.76 -0.84 -4.64
CA SER A 89 4.18 -1.92 -3.82
C SER A 89 3.85 -1.50 -2.40
N LEU A 90 4.44 -0.40 -1.89
CA LEU A 90 4.32 -0.04 -0.48
C LEU A 90 2.93 0.49 -0.12
N ASP A 91 2.19 1.17 -1.01
CA ASP A 91 0.86 1.75 -0.68
C ASP A 91 -0.17 0.66 -0.29
N THR A 92 -0.35 -0.36 -1.12
CA THR A 92 -1.23 -1.49 -0.80
C THR A 92 -0.76 -2.26 0.41
N THR A 93 0.55 -2.52 0.48
CA THR A 93 1.13 -3.25 1.60
C THR A 93 0.93 -2.47 2.89
N LEU A 94 1.12 -1.15 2.91
CA LEU A 94 0.87 -0.28 4.07
C LEU A 94 -0.57 -0.32 4.55
N ARG A 95 -1.56 -0.22 3.65
CA ARG A 95 -2.98 -0.27 4.03
C ARG A 95 -3.34 -1.59 4.68
N THR A 96 -2.94 -2.70 4.05
CA THR A 96 -3.15 -4.03 4.62
C THR A 96 -2.40 -4.15 5.94
N THR A 97 -1.11 -3.81 5.98
CA THR A 97 -0.27 -3.84 7.19
C THR A 97 -0.92 -3.07 8.33
N ARG A 98 -1.46 -1.88 8.09
CA ARG A 98 -2.14 -1.06 9.10
C ARG A 98 -3.33 -1.80 9.72
N HIS A 99 -4.20 -2.40 8.91
CA HIS A 99 -5.35 -3.16 9.40
C HIS A 99 -4.93 -4.39 10.21
N TRP A 100 -3.89 -5.11 9.77
CA TRP A 100 -3.35 -6.24 10.54
C TRP A 100 -2.68 -5.76 11.85
N PHE A 101 -1.97 -4.63 11.84
CA PHE A 101 -1.37 -4.06 13.06
C PHE A 101 -2.42 -3.55 14.04
N GLU A 102 -3.52 -2.97 13.57
CA GLU A 102 -4.66 -2.57 14.42
C GLU A 102 -5.27 -3.77 15.16
N ARG A 103 -5.30 -4.94 14.51
CA ARG A 103 -5.87 -6.17 15.09
C ARG A 103 -4.90 -7.00 15.93
N PHE A 104 -3.63 -7.08 15.54
CA PHE A 104 -2.65 -8.00 16.13
C PHE A 104 -1.49 -7.30 16.87
N GLY A 105 -1.36 -5.97 16.76
CA GLY A 105 -0.37 -5.19 17.50
C GLY A 105 1.09 -5.54 17.18
N VAL A 106 1.98 -5.31 18.16
CA VAL A 106 3.43 -5.52 18.04
C VAL A 106 3.85 -6.96 17.74
N PRO A 107 3.18 -8.02 18.26
CA PRO A 107 3.50 -9.40 17.91
C PRO A 107 3.47 -9.71 16.40
N LEU A 108 2.70 -8.95 15.62
CA LEU A 108 2.68 -9.06 14.16
C LEU A 108 4.07 -8.85 13.54
N LEU A 109 4.94 -8.09 14.19
CA LEU A 109 6.30 -7.84 13.73
C LEU A 109 7.08 -9.16 13.52
N ALA A 110 6.90 -10.12 14.42
CA ALA A 110 7.56 -11.42 14.30
C ALA A 110 7.08 -12.22 13.08
N LEU A 111 5.77 -12.18 12.80
CA LEU A 111 5.16 -12.85 11.65
C LEU A 111 5.43 -12.12 10.33
N SER A 112 5.63 -10.79 10.38
CA SER A 112 5.79 -9.95 9.20
C SER A 112 7.02 -10.30 8.35
N LYS A 113 8.05 -10.91 8.96
CA LYS A 113 9.29 -11.30 8.26
C LYS A 113 9.10 -12.47 7.30
N PHE A 114 8.07 -13.31 7.52
CA PHE A 114 7.74 -14.42 6.63
C PHE A 114 6.93 -13.99 5.41
N VAL A 115 6.35 -12.78 5.44
CA VAL A 115 5.50 -12.28 4.35
C VAL A 115 6.27 -11.23 3.53
N PRO A 116 6.55 -11.49 2.25
CA PRO A 116 7.25 -10.54 1.40
C PRO A 116 6.61 -9.16 1.39
N GLY A 117 7.40 -8.14 1.73
CA GLY A 117 6.97 -6.74 1.73
C GLY A 117 6.38 -6.24 3.05
N LEU A 118 5.84 -7.09 3.92
CA LEU A 118 5.33 -6.65 5.23
C LEU A 118 6.47 -6.15 6.14
N GLY A 119 7.58 -6.89 6.21
CA GLY A 119 8.74 -6.54 7.05
C GLY A 119 9.38 -5.18 6.72
N LEU A 120 9.40 -4.78 5.44
CA LEU A 120 9.95 -3.49 5.00
C LEU A 120 9.10 -2.29 5.47
N VAL A 121 7.83 -2.54 5.78
CA VAL A 121 6.83 -1.52 6.07
C VAL A 121 6.52 -1.45 7.56
N SER A 122 6.53 -2.60 8.24
CA SER A 122 6.21 -2.74 9.66
C SER A 122 7.12 -1.90 10.55
N SER A 123 8.44 -2.00 10.37
CA SER A 123 9.42 -1.33 11.25
C SER A 123 9.34 0.20 11.17
N PRO A 124 9.33 0.84 9.98
CA PRO A 124 9.05 2.28 9.85
C PRO A 124 7.68 2.70 10.39
N LEU A 125 6.64 1.89 10.15
CA LEU A 125 5.27 2.18 10.58
C LEU A 125 5.17 2.20 12.11
N LEU A 126 5.72 1.18 12.79
CA LEU A 126 5.78 1.13 14.25
C LEU A 126 6.59 2.30 14.82
N GLY A 127 7.62 2.76 14.10
CA GLY A 127 8.36 3.97 14.46
C GLY A 127 7.49 5.22 14.60
N THR A 128 6.42 5.32 13.81
CA THR A 128 5.46 6.45 13.89
C THR A 128 4.47 6.36 15.05
N THR A 129 4.47 5.25 15.79
CA THR A 129 3.60 5.03 16.95
C THR A 129 4.33 5.31 18.27
N GLN A 130 3.58 5.36 19.37
CA GLN A 130 4.09 5.61 20.73
C GLN A 130 4.65 4.36 21.42
N ILE A 131 5.07 3.34 20.67
CA ILE A 131 5.56 2.07 21.26
C ILE A 131 6.98 2.24 21.81
N ASP A 132 7.24 1.64 22.98
CA ASP A 132 8.60 1.61 23.55
C ASP A 132 9.60 0.85 22.67
N VAL A 133 10.82 1.40 22.55
CA VAL A 133 11.92 0.80 21.77
C VAL A 133 12.22 -0.63 22.24
N ARG A 134 12.11 -0.89 23.54
CA ARG A 134 12.38 -2.21 24.13
C ARG A 134 11.39 -3.27 23.67
N VAL A 135 10.11 -2.90 23.61
CA VAL A 135 9.04 -3.80 23.14
C VAL A 135 9.23 -4.10 21.66
N PHE A 136 9.57 -3.08 20.87
CA PHE A 136 9.93 -3.26 19.45
C PHE A 136 11.11 -4.22 19.26
N VAL A 137 12.25 -3.96 19.92
CA VAL A 137 13.46 -4.78 19.78
C VAL A 137 13.22 -6.22 20.23
N PHE A 138 12.44 -6.44 21.29
CA PHE A 138 12.11 -7.79 21.75
C PHE A 138 11.36 -8.59 20.67
N TRP A 139 10.27 -8.05 20.14
CA TRP A 139 9.48 -8.73 19.11
C TRP A 139 10.22 -8.85 17.79
N ASP A 140 11.07 -7.87 17.46
CA ASP A 140 11.93 -7.91 16.28
C ASP A 140 12.97 -9.04 16.39
N LEU A 141 13.61 -9.17 17.55
CA LEU A 141 14.59 -10.22 17.82
C LEU A 141 13.96 -11.61 17.76
N VAL A 142 12.77 -11.79 18.36
CA VAL A 142 12.01 -13.05 18.26
C VAL A 142 11.71 -13.38 16.79
N GLY A 143 11.20 -12.41 16.03
CA GLY A 143 10.94 -12.57 14.61
C GLY A 143 12.18 -12.92 13.80
N ALA A 144 13.28 -12.18 14.01
CA ALA A 144 14.55 -12.35 13.32
C ALA A 144 15.13 -13.73 13.59
N ALA A 145 15.12 -14.18 14.85
CA ALA A 145 15.63 -15.49 15.25
C ALA A 145 14.81 -16.62 14.64
N LEU A 146 13.48 -16.55 14.70
CA LEU A 146 12.59 -17.56 14.11
C LEU A 146 12.76 -17.64 12.59
N TRP A 147 12.78 -16.49 11.92
CA TRP A 147 12.93 -16.42 10.47
C TRP A 147 14.30 -16.93 9.99
N ALA A 148 15.38 -16.48 10.61
CA ALA A 148 16.73 -16.92 10.25
C ALA A 148 16.92 -18.42 10.53
N SER A 149 16.43 -18.90 11.67
CA SER A 149 16.47 -20.33 12.01
C SER A 149 15.69 -21.17 11.01
N ALA A 150 14.50 -20.73 10.57
CA ALA A 150 13.71 -21.47 9.59
C ALA A 150 14.45 -21.69 8.26
N TRP A 151 15.09 -20.64 7.72
CA TRP A 151 15.87 -20.75 6.48
C TRP A 151 17.14 -21.57 6.66
N MET A 152 17.85 -21.40 7.78
CA MET A 152 19.06 -22.17 8.08
C MET A 152 18.75 -23.66 8.30
N LEU A 153 17.67 -23.99 9.01
CA LEU A 153 17.22 -25.38 9.18
C LEU A 153 16.80 -25.98 7.84
N GLY A 154 16.09 -25.23 7.00
CA GLY A 154 15.76 -25.66 5.64
C GLY A 154 17.01 -26.00 4.81
N GLY A 155 18.04 -25.16 4.89
CA GLY A 155 19.33 -25.42 4.24
C GLY A 155 20.11 -26.59 4.84
N ALA A 156 20.01 -26.80 6.15
CA ALA A 156 20.61 -27.95 6.82
C ALA A 156 19.95 -29.27 6.40
N ILE A 157 18.62 -29.28 6.24
CA ILE A 157 17.85 -30.45 5.78
C ILE A 157 18.17 -30.75 4.30
N LEU A 158 18.21 -29.72 3.46
CA LEU A 158 18.49 -29.84 2.01
C LEU A 158 19.99 -29.87 1.66
N ASN A 159 20.85 -30.21 2.62
CA ASN A 159 22.30 -30.14 2.43
C ASN A 159 22.76 -31.01 1.26
N ALA A 160 22.23 -32.22 1.12
CA ALA A 160 22.61 -33.15 0.05
C ALA A 160 22.31 -32.57 -1.35
N GLU A 161 21.13 -31.98 -1.54
CA GLU A 161 20.72 -31.34 -2.78
C GLU A 161 21.56 -30.10 -3.09
N ILE A 162 21.86 -29.30 -2.07
CA ILE A 162 22.72 -28.11 -2.20
C ILE A 162 24.14 -28.53 -2.57
N ALA A 163 24.68 -29.59 -1.97
CA ALA A 163 26.00 -30.13 -2.31
C ALA A 163 26.06 -30.60 -3.77
N ASN A 164 25.04 -31.33 -4.23
CA ASN A 164 24.92 -31.76 -5.62
C ASN A 164 24.84 -30.57 -6.59
N LEU A 165 24.07 -29.54 -6.23
CA LEU A 165 24.00 -28.30 -7.00
C LEU A 165 25.36 -27.59 -7.06
N LEU A 166 26.10 -27.51 -5.95
CA LEU A 166 27.41 -26.89 -5.92
C LEU A 166 28.44 -27.65 -6.77
N VAL A 167 28.40 -28.98 -6.78
CA VAL A 167 29.23 -29.80 -7.66
C VAL A 167 28.86 -29.54 -9.12
N PHE A 168 27.57 -29.56 -9.45
CA PHE A 168 27.09 -29.24 -10.79
C PHE A 168 27.58 -27.86 -11.27
N VAL A 169 27.39 -26.82 -10.45
CA VAL A 169 27.83 -25.45 -10.75
C VAL A 169 29.34 -25.37 -10.99
N ARG A 170 30.14 -26.05 -10.15
CA ARG A 170 31.60 -26.10 -10.32
C ARG A 170 32.03 -26.81 -11.60
N THR A 171 31.28 -27.82 -12.06
CA THR A 171 31.56 -28.50 -13.34
C THR A 171 31.48 -27.56 -14.53
N TYR A 172 30.65 -26.50 -14.46
CA TYR A 172 30.59 -25.44 -15.48
C TYR A 172 31.56 -24.28 -15.23
N GLY A 173 32.50 -24.42 -14.28
CA GLY A 173 33.50 -23.39 -13.97
C GLY A 173 32.96 -22.21 -13.17
N LEU A 174 31.75 -22.29 -12.63
CA LEU A 174 31.11 -21.24 -11.84
C LEU A 174 31.32 -21.47 -10.34
N THR A 175 31.26 -20.39 -9.56
CA THR A 175 31.29 -20.43 -8.09
C THR A 175 29.91 -20.17 -7.49
N ALA A 176 29.75 -20.47 -6.19
CA ALA A 176 28.53 -20.15 -5.46
C ALA A 176 28.22 -18.63 -5.49
N LEU A 177 29.26 -17.80 -5.51
CA LEU A 177 29.12 -16.34 -5.57
C LEU A 177 28.57 -15.89 -6.92
N ASP A 178 28.97 -16.52 -8.02
CA ASP A 178 28.45 -16.23 -9.36
C ASP A 178 26.96 -16.57 -9.46
N VAL A 179 26.55 -17.71 -8.88
CA VAL A 179 25.13 -18.11 -8.84
C VAL A 179 24.31 -17.13 -8.01
N LEU A 180 24.81 -16.71 -6.85
CA LEU A 180 24.13 -15.71 -6.01
C LEU A 180 24.04 -14.35 -6.73
N ALA A 181 25.10 -13.91 -7.40
CA ALA A 181 25.12 -12.69 -8.19
C ALA A 181 24.13 -12.75 -9.36
N MET A 182 24.06 -13.89 -10.04
CA MET A 182 23.13 -14.12 -11.15
C MET A 182 21.68 -14.18 -10.67
N ALA A 183 21.40 -14.80 -9.51
CA ALA A 183 20.08 -14.79 -8.89
C ALA A 183 19.66 -13.37 -8.48
N ALA A 184 20.57 -12.59 -7.88
CA ALA A 184 20.34 -11.18 -7.55
C ALA A 184 20.09 -10.35 -8.83
N GLY A 185 20.89 -10.55 -9.88
CA GLY A 185 20.75 -9.90 -11.18
C GLY A 185 19.42 -10.24 -11.88
N ALA A 186 19.02 -11.51 -11.87
CA ALA A 186 17.74 -11.97 -12.42
C ALA A 186 16.56 -11.39 -11.63
N PHE A 187 16.64 -11.36 -10.29
CA PHE A 187 15.62 -10.73 -9.45
C PHE A 187 15.51 -9.22 -9.71
N LEU A 188 16.64 -8.53 -9.84
CA LEU A 188 16.74 -7.13 -10.23
C LEU A 188 16.11 -6.88 -11.61
N ALA A 189 16.46 -7.69 -12.61
CA ALA A 189 15.92 -7.63 -13.96
C ALA A 189 14.42 -7.90 -13.98
N TYR A 190 13.94 -8.90 -13.23
CA TYR A 190 12.52 -9.19 -13.06
C TYR A 190 11.76 -8.00 -12.43
N ARG A 191 12.32 -7.41 -11.36
CA ARG A 191 11.73 -6.25 -10.70
C ARG A 191 11.71 -5.03 -11.62
N TRP A 192 12.77 -4.84 -12.40
CA TRP A 192 12.87 -3.77 -13.39
C TRP A 192 11.89 -3.98 -14.55
N ALA A 193 11.81 -5.20 -15.10
CA ALA A 193 10.85 -5.57 -16.13
C ALA A 193 9.41 -5.37 -15.66
N ARG A 194 9.08 -5.78 -14.43
CA ARG A 194 7.76 -5.47 -13.82
C ARG A 194 7.51 -3.98 -13.70
N ARG A 195 8.51 -3.19 -13.29
CA ARG A 195 8.42 -1.72 -13.21
C ARG A 195 8.19 -1.10 -14.60
N MET A 196 8.85 -1.62 -15.63
CA MET A 196 8.71 -1.17 -17.01
C MET A 196 7.36 -1.55 -17.62
N GLN A 197 6.92 -2.80 -17.46
CA GLN A 197 5.60 -3.25 -17.92
C GLN A 197 4.47 -2.42 -17.28
N PHE A 198 4.63 -2.08 -16.00
CA PHE A 198 3.70 -1.21 -15.29
C PHE A 198 3.67 0.21 -15.90
N ARG A 199 4.83 0.82 -16.17
CA ARG A 199 4.93 2.14 -16.85
C ARG A 199 4.35 2.13 -18.26
N ARG A 200 4.62 1.08 -19.06
CA ARG A 200 4.10 0.93 -20.43
C ARG A 200 2.57 0.85 -20.45
N TRP A 201 1.96 0.15 -19.49
CA TRP A 201 0.50 0.10 -19.36
C TRP A 201 -0.08 1.48 -19.07
N LEU A 202 0.52 2.25 -18.15
CA LEU A 202 0.04 3.59 -17.81
C LEU A 202 0.19 4.59 -18.95
N ALA A 203 1.28 4.50 -19.72
CA ALA A 203 1.47 5.33 -20.88
C ALA A 203 0.36 5.14 -21.94
N LYS A 204 -0.20 3.93 -22.05
CA LYS A 204 -1.23 3.62 -23.06
C LYS A 204 -2.64 4.12 -22.71
N TYR A 205 -2.98 4.26 -21.43
CA TYR A 205 -4.37 4.55 -20.99
C TYR A 205 -4.56 5.93 -20.33
N ARG A 206 -3.50 6.72 -20.20
CA ARG A 206 -3.57 8.04 -19.57
C ARG A 206 -3.92 9.12 -20.58
N ILE A 207 -4.58 10.15 -20.08
CA ILE A 207 -4.79 11.41 -20.79
C ILE A 207 -4.09 12.56 -20.06
N SER A 208 -3.66 13.57 -20.81
CA SER A 208 -3.10 14.80 -20.25
C SER A 208 -4.21 15.77 -19.79
N PRO A 209 -3.91 16.75 -18.93
CA PRO A 209 -4.85 17.82 -18.60
C PRO A 209 -5.43 18.53 -19.82
N GLU A 210 -4.60 18.77 -20.85
CA GLU A 210 -5.04 19.40 -22.10
C GLU A 210 -6.04 18.53 -22.86
N GLN A 211 -5.79 17.22 -22.96
CA GLN A 211 -6.73 16.29 -23.58
C GLN A 211 -8.05 16.21 -22.81
N LEU A 212 -8.01 16.28 -21.48
CA LEU A 212 -9.24 16.32 -20.68
C LEU A 212 -10.03 17.61 -20.94
N ASP A 213 -9.36 18.77 -20.96
CA ASP A 213 -10.01 20.05 -21.26
C ASP A 213 -10.64 20.06 -22.67
N GLU A 214 -9.95 19.49 -23.67
CA GLU A 214 -10.50 19.28 -25.01
C GLU A 214 -11.74 18.37 -24.99
N MET A 215 -11.67 17.23 -24.30
CA MET A 215 -12.80 16.31 -24.14
C MET A 215 -13.99 16.97 -23.44
N MET A 216 -13.76 17.82 -22.43
CA MET A 216 -14.81 18.55 -21.71
C MET A 216 -15.53 19.59 -22.58
N ARG A 217 -14.91 20.04 -23.67
CA ARG A 217 -15.48 21.00 -24.64
C ARG A 217 -16.14 20.31 -25.83
N SER A 218 -16.03 18.99 -25.94
CA SER A 218 -16.65 18.21 -27.00
C SER A 218 -18.16 18.00 -26.78
N ASP A 219 -18.87 17.59 -27.83
CA ASP A 219 -20.32 17.31 -27.78
C ASP A 219 -20.69 16.15 -26.83
N ALA A 220 -19.71 15.33 -26.43
CA ALA A 220 -19.88 14.21 -25.51
C ALA A 220 -18.82 14.26 -24.39
N PRO A 221 -19.00 15.14 -23.38
CA PRO A 221 -18.03 15.31 -22.32
C PRO A 221 -17.88 14.03 -21.46
N PRO A 222 -16.67 13.73 -20.98
CA PRO A 222 -16.43 12.54 -20.17
C PRO A 222 -17.00 12.70 -18.76
N VAL A 223 -17.31 11.57 -18.13
CA VAL A 223 -17.67 11.54 -16.71
C VAL A 223 -16.40 11.57 -15.88
N ILE A 224 -16.26 12.58 -15.01
CA ILE A 224 -15.05 12.79 -14.21
C ILE A 224 -15.29 12.29 -12.78
N PHE A 225 -14.43 11.41 -12.28
CA PHE A 225 -14.44 10.95 -10.90
C PHE A 225 -13.25 11.49 -10.10
N ASP A 226 -13.54 12.04 -8.93
CA ASP A 226 -12.57 12.43 -7.92
C ASP A 226 -12.35 11.26 -6.95
N ALA A 227 -11.27 10.51 -7.16
CA ALA A 227 -10.86 9.38 -6.33
C ALA A 227 -9.85 9.75 -5.23
N ARG A 228 -9.72 11.04 -4.88
CA ARG A 228 -8.91 11.48 -3.75
C ARG A 228 -9.51 10.94 -2.43
N PRO A 229 -8.68 10.56 -1.43
CA PRO A 229 -9.20 10.18 -0.12
C PRO A 229 -10.07 11.29 0.48
N GLU A 230 -11.11 10.93 1.22
CA GLU A 230 -12.05 11.90 1.79
C GLU A 230 -11.34 12.94 2.68
N GLU A 231 -10.34 12.50 3.47
CA GLU A 231 -9.51 13.38 4.28
C GLU A 231 -8.82 14.49 3.47
N VAL A 232 -8.48 14.21 2.20
CA VAL A 232 -7.84 15.19 1.31
C VAL A 232 -8.89 16.08 0.66
N ARG A 233 -10.03 15.53 0.21
CA ARG A 233 -11.14 16.34 -0.33
C ARG A 233 -11.67 17.36 0.69
N ARG A 234 -11.65 17.02 1.98
CA ARG A 234 -12.03 17.94 3.07
C ARG A 234 -11.03 19.07 3.26
N LYS A 235 -9.74 18.85 3.01
CA LYS A 235 -8.68 19.87 3.15
C LYS A 235 -8.56 20.74 1.91
N GLU A 236 -8.56 20.11 0.74
CA GLU A 236 -8.54 20.73 -0.58
C GLU A 236 -9.97 20.80 -1.10
N ALA A 237 -10.74 21.75 -0.55
CA ALA A 237 -12.18 21.92 -0.80
C ALA A 237 -12.50 22.46 -2.22
N HIS A 238 -11.73 22.05 -3.22
CA HIS A 238 -11.90 22.35 -4.64
C HIS A 238 -11.67 21.09 -5.46
N ARG A 239 -12.31 20.99 -6.62
CA ARG A 239 -12.27 19.83 -7.53
C ARG A 239 -12.37 20.26 -8.99
N ILE A 240 -12.04 19.37 -9.93
CA ILE A 240 -12.32 19.62 -11.36
C ILE A 240 -13.84 19.81 -11.54
N LYS A 241 -14.24 20.78 -12.37
CA LYS A 241 -15.65 21.12 -12.60
C LYS A 241 -16.47 19.88 -12.99
N GLY A 242 -17.59 19.64 -12.30
CA GLY A 242 -18.46 18.49 -12.54
C GLY A 242 -17.93 17.13 -12.06
N ALA A 243 -16.82 17.09 -11.32
CA ALA A 243 -16.26 15.83 -10.83
C ALA A 243 -17.10 15.22 -9.70
N ILE A 244 -17.45 13.95 -9.85
CA ILE A 244 -18.22 13.17 -8.88
C ILE A 244 -17.26 12.51 -7.87
N PRO A 245 -17.48 12.64 -6.55
CA PRO A 245 -16.65 11.94 -5.57
C PRO A 245 -16.79 10.44 -5.76
N LEU A 246 -15.66 9.76 -5.98
CA LEU A 246 -15.59 8.31 -6.00
C LEU A 246 -14.95 7.85 -4.70
N ASP A 247 -15.68 7.07 -3.94
CA ASP A 247 -15.11 6.27 -2.88
C ASP A 247 -14.94 4.83 -3.37
N LEU A 248 -13.71 4.35 -3.28
CA LEU A 248 -13.31 3.04 -3.77
C LEU A 248 -13.48 1.96 -2.71
N GLU A 249 -13.64 2.36 -1.45
CA GLU A 249 -13.77 1.45 -0.32
C GLU A 249 -15.22 1.22 0.08
N SER A 250 -16.10 2.23 -0.05
CA SER A 250 -17.53 1.96 0.03
C SER A 250 -18.01 1.11 -1.15
N SER A 251 -18.86 0.15 -0.83
CA SER A 251 -19.64 -0.68 -1.77
C SER A 251 -20.71 0.12 -2.53
N GLY A 252 -20.62 1.45 -2.54
CA GLY A 252 -21.58 2.34 -3.17
C GLY A 252 -21.89 1.93 -4.60
N LYS A 253 -23.20 1.79 -4.89
CA LYS A 253 -23.72 1.50 -6.22
C LYS A 253 -23.37 2.67 -7.13
N ILE A 254 -22.28 2.55 -7.90
CA ILE A 254 -22.04 3.48 -8.99
C ILE A 254 -23.11 3.20 -10.04
N ASP A 255 -23.83 4.24 -10.45
CA ASP A 255 -24.93 4.13 -11.39
C ASP A 255 -24.47 3.36 -12.66
N PRO A 256 -25.17 2.28 -13.04
CA PRO A 256 -24.87 1.52 -14.25
C PRO A 256 -24.79 2.38 -15.51
N MET A 257 -25.46 3.54 -15.55
CA MET A 257 -25.45 4.49 -16.66
C MET A 257 -24.03 4.94 -17.06
N PHE A 258 -23.10 5.02 -16.11
CA PHE A 258 -21.73 5.49 -16.39
C PHE A 258 -20.81 4.43 -17.02
N ARG A 259 -21.26 3.18 -17.17
CA ARG A 259 -20.39 2.06 -17.62
C ARG A 259 -20.02 2.11 -19.11
N GLU A 260 -20.88 2.71 -19.93
CA GLU A 260 -20.69 2.86 -21.39
C GLU A 260 -20.08 4.22 -21.78
N HIS A 261 -19.98 5.17 -20.84
CA HIS A 261 -19.41 6.49 -21.11
C HIS A 261 -17.87 6.48 -21.06
N GLU A 262 -17.23 7.47 -21.68
CA GLU A 262 -15.82 7.78 -21.44
C GLU A 262 -15.67 8.30 -20.00
N VAL A 263 -14.85 7.61 -19.22
CA VAL A 263 -14.68 7.89 -17.79
C VAL A 263 -13.25 8.32 -17.51
N VAL A 264 -13.12 9.49 -16.90
CA VAL A 264 -11.83 10.04 -16.46
C VAL A 264 -11.76 10.02 -14.96
N VAL A 265 -10.64 9.58 -14.41
CA VAL A 265 -10.44 9.50 -12.96
C VAL A 265 -9.13 10.15 -12.53
N TYR A 266 -9.18 10.96 -11.49
CA TYR A 266 -8.00 11.58 -10.88
C TYR A 266 -7.94 11.31 -9.38
N CYS A 267 -6.73 11.37 -8.82
CA CYS A 267 -6.41 11.03 -7.44
C CYS A 267 -5.22 11.89 -6.95
N VAL A 268 -5.05 11.99 -5.62
CA VAL A 268 -3.86 12.52 -4.94
C VAL A 268 -2.70 11.53 -5.13
N CYS A 269 -2.20 11.46 -6.35
CA CYS A 269 -1.34 10.35 -6.74
C CYS A 269 -0.02 10.90 -7.27
N PRO A 270 0.99 11.11 -6.40
CA PRO A 270 2.35 11.38 -6.85
C PRO A 270 3.00 10.17 -7.53
N ASN A 271 2.37 8.98 -7.43
CA ASN A 271 2.82 7.75 -8.05
C ASN A 271 1.68 7.07 -8.83
N GLU A 272 2.05 6.37 -9.90
CA GLU A 272 1.14 5.94 -10.95
C GLU A 272 0.38 4.63 -10.63
N ALA A 273 0.72 3.97 -9.51
CA ALA A 273 0.14 2.72 -8.97
C ALA A 273 -1.36 2.79 -8.69
N THR A 274 -1.77 3.80 -7.95
CA THR A 274 -3.14 3.92 -7.45
C THR A 274 -4.10 4.24 -8.60
N ALA A 275 -3.69 5.06 -9.56
CA ALA A 275 -4.41 5.26 -10.82
C ALA A 275 -4.67 3.94 -11.59
N LYS A 276 -3.70 3.02 -11.64
CA LYS A 276 -3.89 1.69 -12.24
C LYS A 276 -4.87 0.83 -11.44
N GLN A 277 -4.77 0.83 -10.11
CA GLN A 277 -5.66 0.03 -9.26
C GLN A 277 -7.10 0.52 -9.34
N ILE A 278 -7.29 1.84 -9.35
CA ILE A 278 -8.59 2.48 -9.56
C ILE A 278 -9.16 2.06 -10.90
N ALA A 279 -8.41 2.24 -11.99
CA ALA A 279 -8.87 1.85 -13.32
C ALA A 279 -9.15 0.33 -13.42
N LYS A 280 -8.34 -0.52 -12.77
CA LYS A 280 -8.58 -1.97 -12.73
C LYS A 280 -9.86 -2.32 -11.96
N ARG A 281 -10.09 -1.69 -10.79
CA ARG A 281 -11.30 -1.90 -9.99
C ARG A 281 -12.54 -1.40 -10.72
N MET A 282 -12.46 -0.25 -11.38
CA MET A 282 -13.56 0.27 -12.20
C MET A 282 -13.86 -0.66 -13.37
N ARG A 283 -12.84 -1.15 -14.09
CA ARG A 283 -13.03 -2.17 -15.14
C ARG A 283 -13.65 -3.46 -14.61
N ALA A 284 -13.24 -3.92 -13.43
CA ALA A 284 -13.86 -5.07 -12.76
C ALA A 284 -15.32 -4.83 -12.36
N LYS A 285 -15.71 -3.57 -12.10
CA LYS A 285 -17.10 -3.14 -11.87
C LYS A 285 -17.88 -2.88 -13.18
N GLY A 286 -17.31 -3.20 -14.34
CA GLY A 286 -17.99 -3.13 -15.65
C GLY A 286 -17.77 -1.84 -16.45
N PHE A 287 -16.90 -0.94 -16.01
CA PHE A 287 -16.55 0.26 -16.80
C PHE A 287 -15.66 -0.11 -17.98
N ARG A 288 -16.06 0.24 -19.20
CA ARG A 288 -15.30 -0.13 -20.41
C ARG A 288 -14.15 0.85 -20.70
N ASN A 289 -14.41 2.15 -20.57
CA ASN A 289 -13.49 3.21 -21.01
C ASN A 289 -13.00 4.08 -19.85
N VAL A 290 -12.09 3.52 -19.02
CA VAL A 290 -11.50 4.25 -17.88
C VAL A 290 -10.10 4.75 -18.22
N ARG A 291 -9.92 6.08 -18.18
CA ARG A 291 -8.68 6.80 -18.46
C ARG A 291 -8.21 7.60 -17.24
N PRO A 292 -7.05 7.27 -16.64
CA PRO A 292 -6.53 8.06 -15.54
C PRO A 292 -5.95 9.40 -16.02
N LEU A 293 -6.22 10.48 -15.28
CA LEU A 293 -5.63 11.79 -15.55
C LEU A 293 -4.16 11.83 -15.13
N LYS A 294 -3.26 12.24 -16.04
CA LYS A 294 -1.83 12.38 -15.75
C LYS A 294 -1.58 13.57 -14.82
N GLY A 295 -1.01 13.29 -13.65
CA GLY A 295 -0.62 14.31 -12.68
C GLY A 295 -1.74 14.80 -11.76
N GLY A 296 -2.97 14.32 -11.93
CA GLY A 296 -4.09 14.61 -11.02
C GLY A 296 -4.54 16.08 -11.04
N LEU A 297 -5.10 16.52 -9.91
CA LEU A 297 -5.61 17.89 -9.74
C LEU A 297 -4.47 18.94 -9.80
N ASP A 298 -3.32 18.66 -9.19
CA ASP A 298 -2.16 19.56 -9.20
C ASP A 298 -1.72 19.92 -10.62
N ALA A 299 -1.71 18.93 -11.52
CA ALA A 299 -1.31 19.17 -12.92
C ALA A 299 -2.38 19.93 -13.72
N TRP A 300 -3.65 19.76 -13.37
CA TRP A 300 -4.78 20.52 -13.92
C TRP A 300 -4.71 21.99 -13.50
N GLU A 301 -4.50 22.25 -12.21
CA GLU A 301 -4.38 23.60 -11.65
C GLU A 301 -3.13 24.32 -12.14
N LYS A 302 -1.99 23.62 -12.23
CA LYS A 302 -0.74 24.18 -12.78
C LYS A 302 -0.90 24.68 -14.22
N LYS A 303 -1.87 24.13 -14.96
CA LYS A 303 -2.19 24.55 -16.32
C LYS A 303 -3.20 25.71 -16.38
N GLY A 304 -3.73 26.14 -15.23
CA GLY A 304 -4.69 27.24 -15.13
C GLY A 304 -6.12 26.85 -15.52
N PHE A 305 -6.43 25.55 -15.56
CA PHE A 305 -7.77 25.08 -15.91
C PHE A 305 -8.75 25.27 -14.73
N PRO A 306 -10.06 25.44 -15.02
CA PRO A 306 -11.04 25.81 -14.00
C PRO A 306 -11.27 24.69 -12.97
N VAL A 307 -11.43 25.11 -11.72
CA VAL A 307 -11.83 24.26 -10.59
C VAL A 307 -13.08 24.83 -9.93
N GLU A 308 -13.88 23.96 -9.32
CA GLU A 308 -15.06 24.36 -8.54
C GLU A 308 -14.85 24.08 -7.06
N ALA A 309 -15.36 24.95 -6.20
CA ALA A 309 -15.41 24.70 -4.77
C ALA A 309 -16.35 23.52 -4.47
N ILE A 310 -15.98 22.67 -3.52
CA ILE A 310 -16.82 21.56 -3.08
C ILE A 310 -17.91 22.16 -2.17
N PRO A 311 -19.22 22.06 -2.53
CA PRO A 311 -20.28 22.59 -1.69
C PRO A 311 -20.31 21.89 -0.33
N PHE A 312 -20.54 22.65 0.74
CA PHE A 312 -20.49 22.17 2.13
C PHE A 312 -21.42 20.96 2.39
N ASP A 313 -22.55 20.84 1.68
CA ASP A 313 -23.51 19.73 1.82
C ASP A 313 -22.93 18.36 1.40
N PHE A 314 -22.03 18.31 0.42
CA PHE A 314 -21.39 17.07 -0.03
C PHE A 314 -20.34 16.54 0.96
N LEU A 315 -19.91 17.34 1.94
CA LEU A 315 -19.03 16.90 3.03
C LEU A 315 -19.79 16.18 4.16
N ARG A 316 -21.13 16.28 4.17
CA ARG A 316 -22.01 15.62 5.16
C ARG A 316 -22.58 14.29 4.68
N THR A 317 -22.79 14.10 3.37
CA THR A 317 -23.49 12.92 2.84
C THR A 317 -22.72 11.60 3.02
N SER A 318 -21.42 11.63 3.33
CA SER A 318 -20.64 10.44 3.74
C SER A 318 -20.77 10.10 5.24
N ALA A 319 -21.33 11.00 6.06
CA ALA A 319 -21.40 10.86 7.51
C ALA A 319 -22.83 10.61 8.05
N GLY A 320 -23.87 10.62 7.21
CA GLY A 320 -25.25 10.69 7.71
C GLY A 320 -26.32 10.00 6.86
N SER A 321 -26.02 8.90 6.15
CA SER A 321 -27.04 8.15 5.40
C SER A 321 -27.62 6.96 6.17
N LEU A 322 -27.92 7.12 7.47
CA LEU A 322 -28.70 6.13 8.22
C LEU A 322 -30.02 6.65 8.83
N ASP A 323 -30.29 7.96 8.90
CA ASP A 323 -31.42 8.43 9.75
C ASP A 323 -32.52 9.26 9.06
N SER A 324 -32.62 9.34 7.73
CA SER A 324 -33.66 10.19 7.11
C SER A 324 -34.49 9.56 5.99
N ILE A 325 -34.84 8.29 6.11
CA ILE A 325 -35.95 7.67 5.34
C ILE A 325 -36.88 6.88 6.29
N SER A 326 -37.21 7.45 7.45
CA SER A 326 -38.22 6.87 8.36
C SER A 326 -39.03 7.96 9.07
N SER A 327 -39.66 8.85 8.31
CA SER A 327 -40.76 9.69 8.86
C SER A 327 -41.59 10.37 7.77
N ALA A 328 -41.81 9.69 6.63
CA ALA A 328 -42.81 10.15 5.67
C ALA A 328 -43.51 8.94 5.05
N SER A 329 -44.84 8.95 5.19
CA SER A 329 -45.83 8.08 4.55
C SER A 329 -45.99 6.65 5.09
N SER A 330 -46.95 6.46 5.99
CA SER A 330 -47.95 5.39 5.83
C SER A 330 -49.21 5.67 6.67
N SER A 331 -50.36 5.40 6.04
CA SER A 331 -51.76 5.43 6.49
C SER A 331 -52.44 6.81 6.58
N SER A 332 -53.60 7.08 5.97
CA SER A 332 -54.47 6.34 5.04
C SER A 332 -55.60 7.29 4.59
N SER A 333 -56.16 6.99 3.41
CA SER A 333 -57.23 7.64 2.63
C SER A 333 -58.54 8.06 3.35
N PRO A 334 -59.39 8.87 2.67
CA PRO A 334 -60.55 9.56 3.23
C PRO A 334 -61.85 8.75 3.10
N ASP A 335 -62.85 9.03 3.92
CA ASP A 335 -64.27 9.21 3.55
C ASP A 335 -65.18 9.41 4.78
N ASP A 336 -66.18 10.26 4.57
CA ASP A 336 -67.51 10.36 5.16
C ASP A 336 -67.80 10.85 6.59
N ASP A 337 -68.62 11.90 6.59
CA ASP A 337 -69.84 12.11 7.40
C ASP A 337 -69.77 12.63 8.84
N ASP A 338 -70.15 13.92 8.91
CA ASP A 338 -71.36 14.43 9.58
C ASP A 338 -71.25 15.05 10.98
N ASP A 339 -71.89 16.21 11.04
CA ASP A 339 -72.60 16.84 12.15
C ASP A 339 -71.87 17.20 13.47
N ARG A 340 -71.57 18.50 13.65
CA ARG A 340 -72.21 19.31 14.71
C ARG A 340 -71.79 20.79 14.74
N SER A 341 -72.80 21.62 14.51
CA SER A 341 -73.12 22.89 15.20
C SER A 341 -72.44 23.10 16.57
N MET A 342 -71.83 24.27 16.81
CA MET A 342 -72.47 25.43 17.50
C MET A 342 -71.42 26.47 17.92
N ASP A 343 -71.75 27.75 17.65
CA ASP A 343 -71.49 28.98 18.42
C ASP A 343 -70.10 29.22 19.07
N ASP A 344 -69.42 30.31 18.69
CA ASP A 344 -69.70 31.59 19.37
C ASP A 344 -69.03 32.79 18.68
N MET A 345 -69.78 33.90 18.69
CA MET A 345 -69.36 35.25 18.35
C MET A 345 -68.23 35.73 19.27
N VAL A 346 -67.30 36.53 18.78
CA VAL A 346 -67.07 37.91 19.27
C VAL A 346 -66.29 38.71 18.23
N THR A 347 -66.85 39.89 18.02
CA THR A 347 -66.60 40.97 17.07
C THR A 347 -65.46 41.91 17.46
N VAL A 348 -64.90 42.61 16.45
CA VAL A 348 -64.43 44.02 16.49
C VAL A 348 -63.08 44.24 17.23
N ARG A 349 -62.07 44.97 16.73
CA ARG A 349 -62.00 46.10 15.79
C ARG A 349 -60.58 46.28 15.22
N ALA A 350 -60.52 46.93 14.06
CA ALA A 350 -59.33 47.44 13.40
C ALA A 350 -58.67 48.62 14.14
N THR A 351 -57.35 48.75 14.02
CA THR A 351 -56.67 50.04 13.74
C THR A 351 -55.53 49.79 12.75
N ALA A 352 -55.47 50.67 11.76
CA ALA A 352 -54.63 50.63 10.57
C ALA A 352 -53.37 51.52 10.79
N PRO A 353 -52.49 51.73 9.79
CA PRO A 353 -51.05 51.73 9.97
C PRO A 353 -50.41 53.12 9.93
N GLU A 354 -49.12 53.18 10.26
CA GLU A 354 -48.08 53.95 9.55
C GLU A 354 -46.73 53.24 9.68
#